data_AF-A0A850X9R6-F1
#
_entry.id   AF-A0A850X9R6-F1
#
_cell.length_a   1.000
_cell.length_b   1.000
_cell.length_c   1.000
_cell.angle_alpha   90.00
_cell.angle_beta   90.00
_cell.angle_gamma   90.00
#
_symmetry.space_group_name_H-M   'P 1'
#
loop_
_entity.id
_entity.type
_entity.pdbx_description
1 polymer ?
#
loop_
_entity_poly.entity_id
_entity_poly.type
_entity_poly.pdbx_seq_one_letter_code
_entity_poly.pdbx_strand_id
1 'polypeptide(L)'
;GNEDTKYSGEVELPYGKTKAMAEKLVLEANGKELSDGGKLRTCIIRANTVYGEKAAFLQEMYVAAKARNGVLDYLEPEDTERNHTYVGNVAWMHVLAARNLQLKPELLAGQVYYSYDDTPTRKGSVIRHQLLSAADPAVRLGSHIPYWKMWLMIQLYRVIKIVLYPFWKPRPFLNLPILNVIVTTFSYETDKAARHFGYKPLFTWEES
;
A
#
# COMPACT_ATOMS: atom_id res chain seq x y z
N GLY A 1 -9.53 -6.95 8.53
CA GLY A 1 -9.08 -8.35 8.44
C GLY A 1 -7.77 -8.55 9.17
N ASN A 2 -7.09 -9.68 8.97
CA ASN A 2 -5.77 -10.04 9.52
C ASN A 2 -5.08 -11.05 8.57
N GLU A 3 -3.92 -11.59 8.94
CA GLU A 3 -3.14 -12.54 8.12
C GLU A 3 -3.89 -13.81 7.73
N ASP A 4 -4.89 -14.23 8.52
CA ASP A 4 -5.68 -15.44 8.29
C ASP A 4 -6.95 -15.16 7.46
N THR A 5 -7.23 -13.89 7.17
CA THR A 5 -8.39 -13.49 6.38
C THR A 5 -8.25 -13.98 4.94
N LYS A 6 -9.14 -14.87 4.53
CA LYS A 6 -9.23 -15.34 3.14
C LYS A 6 -9.92 -14.30 2.29
N TYR A 7 -9.19 -13.73 1.34
CA TYR A 7 -9.75 -12.84 0.33
C TYR A 7 -10.35 -13.68 -0.80
N SER A 8 -11.65 -13.49 -1.07
CA SER A 8 -12.33 -14.07 -2.23
C SER A 8 -12.33 -13.05 -3.37
N GLY A 9 -11.81 -13.41 -4.53
CA GLY A 9 -11.82 -12.55 -5.72
C GLY A 9 -10.55 -12.69 -6.56
N GLU A 10 -10.60 -12.18 -7.79
CA GLU A 10 -9.42 -12.10 -8.65
C GLU A 10 -8.66 -10.80 -8.38
N VAL A 11 -7.34 -10.89 -8.28
CA VAL A 11 -6.48 -9.70 -8.23
C VAL A 11 -6.45 -9.05 -9.61
N GLU A 12 -7.21 -7.98 -9.82
CA GLU A 12 -7.38 -7.39 -11.16
C GLU A 12 -6.08 -6.78 -11.74
N LEU A 13 -5.24 -6.18 -10.89
CA LEU A 13 -4.06 -5.44 -11.32
C LEU A 13 -2.87 -6.36 -11.60
N PRO A 14 -2.15 -6.19 -12.73
CA PRO A 14 -0.97 -7.00 -13.06
C PRO A 14 0.09 -7.01 -11.95
N TYR A 15 0.35 -5.86 -11.31
CA TYR A 15 1.28 -5.77 -10.19
C TYR A 15 0.84 -6.65 -9.00
N GLY A 16 -0.45 -6.63 -8.65
CA GLY A 16 -0.97 -7.48 -7.59
C GLY A 16 -0.84 -8.97 -7.93
N LYS A 17 -1.08 -9.35 -9.19
CA LYS A 17 -0.90 -10.74 -9.67
C LYS A 17 0.56 -11.18 -9.53
N THR A 18 1.51 -10.36 -9.94
CA THR A 18 2.94 -10.71 -9.82
C THR A 18 3.39 -10.79 -8.36
N LYS A 19 2.87 -9.93 -7.47
CA LYS A 19 3.15 -10.02 -6.03
C LYS A 19 2.55 -11.27 -5.38
N ALA A 20 1.30 -11.64 -5.71
CA ALA A 20 0.69 -12.87 -5.23
C ALA A 20 1.44 -14.12 -5.71
N MET A 21 1.91 -14.13 -6.97
CA MET A 21 2.75 -15.21 -7.49
C MET A 21 4.11 -15.29 -6.76
N ALA A 22 4.74 -14.15 -6.48
CA ALA A 22 5.98 -14.12 -5.72
C ALA A 22 5.80 -14.65 -4.28
N GLU A 23 4.71 -14.29 -3.60
CA GLU A 23 4.38 -14.85 -2.28
C GLU A 23 4.27 -16.37 -2.33
N LYS A 24 3.56 -16.91 -3.33
CA LYS A 24 3.44 -18.37 -3.52
C LYS A 24 4.80 -19.03 -3.71
N LEU A 25 5.66 -18.48 -4.57
CA LEU A 25 7.01 -19.01 -4.81
C LEU A 25 7.87 -19.00 -3.53
N VAL A 26 7.79 -17.94 -2.72
CA VAL A 26 8.53 -17.82 -1.47
C VAL A 26 8.04 -18.83 -0.42
N LEU A 27 6.73 -19.06 -0.34
CA LEU A 27 6.14 -20.09 0.54
C LEU A 27 6.55 -21.50 0.11
N GLU A 28 6.49 -21.81 -1.19
CA GLU A 28 6.91 -23.10 -1.72
C GLU A 28 8.42 -23.35 -1.58
N ALA A 29 9.23 -22.30 -1.55
CA ALA A 29 10.66 -22.39 -1.33
C ALA A 29 11.03 -22.60 0.15
N ASN A 30 10.14 -22.25 1.08
CA ASN A 30 10.40 -22.41 2.51
C ASN A 30 10.61 -23.89 2.86
N GLY A 31 11.70 -24.18 3.56
CA GLY A 31 12.10 -25.52 3.99
C GLY A 31 12.91 -26.32 2.98
N LYS A 32 13.16 -25.80 1.75
CA LYS A 32 14.02 -26.46 0.76
C LYS A 32 15.46 -26.57 1.26
N GLU A 33 16.10 -27.69 0.96
CA GLU A 33 17.51 -27.90 1.29
C GLU A 33 18.42 -26.96 0.50
N LEU A 34 19.41 -26.41 1.20
CA LEU A 34 20.46 -25.57 0.65
C LEU A 34 21.70 -26.41 0.37
N SER A 35 22.58 -25.93 -0.50
CA SER A 35 23.82 -26.61 -0.89
C SER A 35 24.79 -26.83 0.26
N ASP A 36 24.66 -26.06 1.35
CA ASP A 36 25.46 -26.17 2.58
C ASP A 36 24.85 -27.16 3.60
N GLY A 37 23.80 -27.88 3.24
CA GLY A 37 23.08 -28.81 4.13
C GLY A 37 22.08 -28.13 5.06
N GLY A 38 21.91 -26.80 4.97
CA GLY A 38 20.89 -26.05 5.68
C GLY A 38 19.50 -26.19 5.05
N LYS A 39 18.49 -25.56 5.67
CA LYS A 39 17.16 -25.37 5.09
C LYS A 39 16.88 -23.90 4.87
N LEU A 40 16.37 -23.54 3.70
CA LEU A 40 15.92 -22.19 3.40
C LEU A 40 14.75 -21.83 4.32
N ARG A 41 14.87 -20.72 5.03
CA ARG A 41 13.81 -20.19 5.91
C ARG A 41 13.36 -18.87 5.34
N THR A 42 12.07 -18.71 5.14
CA THR A 42 11.49 -17.49 4.57
C THR A 42 10.34 -17.02 5.44
N CYS A 43 10.07 -15.71 5.42
CA CYS A 43 8.83 -15.13 5.92
C CYS A 43 8.41 -14.01 4.97
N ILE A 44 7.13 -13.65 4.98
CA ILE A 44 6.55 -12.66 4.08
C ILE A 44 6.04 -11.48 4.91
N ILE A 45 6.42 -10.27 4.52
CA ILE A 45 5.87 -9.03 5.08
C ILE A 45 5.04 -8.34 4.00
N ARG A 46 3.75 -8.17 4.27
CA ARG A 46 2.81 -7.45 3.42
C ARG A 46 2.77 -5.99 3.83
N ALA A 47 3.54 -5.19 3.12
CA ALA A 47 3.47 -3.73 3.22
C ALA A 47 2.31 -3.23 2.36
N ASN A 48 1.27 -2.66 2.99
CA ASN A 48 0.16 -2.05 2.28
C ASN A 48 0.54 -0.62 1.84
N THR A 49 -0.28 0.40 2.10
CA THR A 49 0.07 1.77 1.72
C THR A 49 1.25 2.27 2.56
N VAL A 50 2.43 2.36 1.95
CA VAL A 50 3.62 2.90 2.60
C VAL A 50 3.76 4.37 2.26
N TYR A 51 3.97 5.22 3.27
CA TYR A 51 4.33 6.63 3.11
C TYR A 51 5.68 6.91 3.75
N GLY A 52 6.21 8.10 3.50
CA GLY A 52 7.46 8.57 4.07
C GLY A 52 8.26 9.36 3.05
N GLU A 53 9.55 9.48 3.30
CA GLU A 53 10.44 10.28 2.47
C GLU A 53 10.50 9.72 1.04
N LYS A 54 10.51 10.64 0.06
CA LYS A 54 10.57 10.31 -1.37
C LYS A 54 9.37 9.49 -1.89
N ALA A 55 8.25 9.48 -1.16
CA ALA A 55 6.99 8.93 -1.65
C ALA A 55 6.50 9.73 -2.87
N ALA A 56 6.76 9.20 -4.07
CA ALA A 56 6.43 9.85 -5.34
C ALA A 56 4.93 10.21 -5.44
N PHE A 57 4.04 9.36 -4.92
CA PHE A 57 2.60 9.63 -4.93
C PHE A 57 2.22 10.87 -4.09
N LEU A 58 2.89 11.10 -2.94
CA LEU A 58 2.65 12.31 -2.14
C LEU A 58 3.15 13.55 -2.87
N GLN A 59 4.31 13.45 -3.52
CA GLN A 59 4.87 14.55 -4.32
C GLN A 59 3.94 14.90 -5.50
N GLU A 60 3.44 13.91 -6.22
CA GLU A 60 2.49 14.10 -7.32
C GLU A 60 1.18 14.75 -6.83
N MET A 61 0.65 14.29 -5.70
CA MET A 61 -0.54 14.88 -5.08
C MET A 61 -0.31 16.32 -4.64
N TYR A 62 0.85 16.63 -4.06
CA TYR A 62 1.21 17.99 -3.67
C TYR A 62 1.27 18.94 -4.87
N VAL A 63 1.94 18.52 -5.96
CA VAL A 63 2.02 19.30 -7.20
C VAL A 63 0.62 19.51 -7.80
N ALA A 64 -0.21 18.47 -7.81
CA ALA A 64 -1.60 18.58 -8.28
C ALA A 64 -2.44 19.53 -7.42
N ALA A 65 -2.29 19.49 -6.09
CA ALA A 65 -2.97 20.39 -5.17
C ALA A 65 -2.51 21.85 -5.38
N LYS A 66 -1.20 22.09 -5.55
CA LYS A 66 -0.65 23.43 -5.85
C LYS A 66 -1.21 24.01 -7.15
N ALA A 67 -1.34 23.19 -8.19
CA ALA A 67 -1.97 23.60 -9.44
C ALA A 67 -3.46 23.97 -9.28
N ARG A 68 -4.10 23.53 -8.20
CA ARG A 68 -5.50 23.83 -7.83
C ARG A 68 -5.59 24.76 -6.62
N ASN A 69 -4.70 25.74 -6.50
CA ASN A 69 -4.69 26.71 -5.40
C ASN A 69 -4.61 26.08 -3.99
N GLY A 70 -3.89 24.97 -3.86
CA GLY A 70 -3.72 24.25 -2.59
C GLY A 70 -4.85 23.28 -2.26
N VAL A 71 -5.81 23.04 -3.16
CA VAL A 71 -6.95 22.14 -2.90
C VAL A 71 -6.63 20.70 -3.25
N LEU A 72 -6.69 19.81 -2.26
CA LEU A 72 -6.49 18.37 -2.41
C LEU A 72 -7.84 17.64 -2.50
N ASP A 73 -8.33 17.41 -3.72
CA ASP A 73 -9.51 16.57 -3.95
C ASP A 73 -9.18 15.08 -3.75
N TYR A 74 -10.19 14.29 -3.41
CA TYR A 74 -10.04 12.85 -3.15
C TYR A 74 -11.13 12.02 -3.83
N LEU A 75 -10.81 10.76 -4.12
CA LEU A 75 -11.67 9.83 -4.85
C LEU A 75 -12.30 8.79 -3.92
N GLU A 76 -11.67 8.54 -2.78
CA GLU A 76 -12.13 7.53 -1.84
C GLU A 76 -13.47 7.95 -1.23
N PRO A 77 -14.47 7.05 -1.24
CA PRO A 77 -15.68 7.23 -0.46
C PRO A 77 -15.38 7.50 1.01
N GLU A 78 -16.27 8.24 1.66
CA GLU A 78 -16.07 8.68 3.03
C GLU A 78 -16.05 7.54 4.07
N ASP A 79 -16.58 6.38 3.73
CA ASP A 79 -16.61 5.15 4.54
C ASP A 79 -15.43 4.21 4.23
N THR A 80 -14.49 4.63 3.36
CA THR A 80 -13.33 3.82 2.98
C THR A 80 -12.19 3.97 3.97
N GLU A 81 -11.77 2.86 4.57
CA GLU A 81 -10.63 2.79 5.48
C GLU A 81 -9.42 2.11 4.84
N ARG A 82 -8.22 2.60 5.19
CA ARG A 82 -6.98 2.01 4.68
C ARG A 82 -5.83 2.22 5.65
N ASN A 83 -5.15 1.12 6.01
CA ASN A 83 -3.94 1.22 6.82
C ASN A 83 -2.81 1.83 6.02
N HIS A 84 -2.12 2.76 6.66
CA HIS A 84 -0.90 3.37 6.18
C HIS A 84 0.23 2.99 7.14
N THR A 85 1.45 2.88 6.66
CA THR A 85 2.61 2.59 7.50
C THR A 85 3.79 3.40 7.03
N TYR A 86 4.52 3.98 7.98
CA TYR A 86 5.72 4.75 7.70
C TYR A 86 6.83 3.84 7.17
N VAL A 87 7.54 4.28 6.13
CA VAL A 87 8.60 3.51 5.47
C VAL A 87 9.70 3.10 6.44
N GLY A 88 10.04 3.96 7.41
CA GLY A 88 11.00 3.64 8.47
C GLY A 88 10.56 2.46 9.35
N ASN A 89 9.27 2.41 9.70
CA ASN A 89 8.70 1.30 10.48
C ASN A 89 8.61 0.00 9.67
N VAL A 90 8.28 0.08 8.38
CA VAL A 90 8.32 -1.09 7.49
C VAL A 90 9.74 -1.64 7.40
N ALA A 91 10.75 -0.79 7.19
CA ALA A 91 12.15 -1.21 7.16
C ALA A 91 12.59 -1.82 8.49
N TRP A 92 12.20 -1.21 9.60
CA TRP A 92 12.48 -1.73 10.94
C TRP A 92 11.88 -3.13 11.16
N MET A 93 10.63 -3.35 10.73
CA MET A 93 10.00 -4.67 10.79
C MET A 93 10.81 -5.72 10.02
N HIS A 94 11.34 -5.37 8.84
CA HIS A 94 12.18 -6.30 8.06
C HIS A 94 13.47 -6.68 8.80
N VAL A 95 14.14 -5.72 9.44
CA VAL A 95 15.35 -5.98 10.24
C VAL A 95 15.04 -6.92 11.40
N LEU A 96 13.96 -6.66 12.13
CA LEU A 96 13.52 -7.50 13.25
C LEU A 96 13.12 -8.90 12.80
N ALA A 97 12.38 -9.01 11.70
CA ALA A 97 11.99 -10.30 11.14
C ALA A 97 13.21 -11.10 10.68
N ALA A 98 14.16 -10.48 9.97
CA ALA A 98 15.38 -11.15 9.51
C ALA A 98 16.22 -11.68 10.67
N ARG A 99 16.38 -10.88 11.75
CA ARG A 99 17.09 -11.32 12.96
C ARG A 99 16.36 -12.48 13.65
N ASN A 100 15.05 -12.37 13.84
CA ASN A 100 14.28 -13.41 14.53
C ASN A 100 14.08 -14.68 13.69
N LEU A 101 14.16 -14.59 12.36
CA LEU A 101 14.10 -15.76 11.48
C LEU A 101 15.35 -16.66 11.66
N GLN A 102 16.48 -16.09 12.09
CA GLN A 102 17.68 -16.83 12.47
C GLN A 102 17.56 -17.42 13.89
N LEU A 103 17.01 -16.64 14.83
CA LEU A 103 16.94 -17.02 16.25
C LEU A 103 15.81 -17.99 16.58
N LYS A 104 14.64 -17.82 15.94
CA LYS A 104 13.38 -18.56 16.18
C LYS A 104 12.78 -19.04 14.85
N PRO A 105 13.53 -19.81 14.06
CA PRO A 105 13.11 -20.25 12.74
C PRO A 105 11.81 -21.07 12.75
N GLU A 106 11.61 -21.88 13.78
CA GLU A 106 10.41 -22.70 13.97
C GLU A 106 9.13 -21.88 14.08
N LEU A 107 9.23 -20.63 14.53
CA LEU A 107 8.08 -19.74 14.70
C LEU A 107 7.85 -18.84 13.48
N LEU A 108 8.92 -18.35 12.85
CA LEU A 108 8.80 -17.35 11.77
C LEU A 108 8.81 -17.96 10.36
N ALA A 109 9.41 -19.14 10.17
CA ALA A 109 9.52 -19.73 8.84
C ALA A 109 8.14 -20.08 8.27
N GLY A 110 7.90 -19.70 7.01
CA GLY A 110 6.62 -19.88 6.30
C GLY A 110 5.50 -18.95 6.76
N GLN A 111 5.75 -18.03 7.70
CA GLN A 111 4.73 -17.11 8.17
C GLN A 111 4.59 -15.87 7.28
N VAL A 112 3.37 -15.36 7.24
CA VAL A 112 3.01 -14.07 6.66
C VAL A 112 2.70 -13.10 7.80
N TYR A 113 3.08 -11.83 7.63
CA TYR A 113 2.83 -10.72 8.55
C TYR A 113 2.37 -9.49 7.76
N TYR A 114 1.42 -8.72 8.28
CA TYR A 114 1.20 -7.35 7.80
C TYR A 114 2.13 -6.37 8.51
N SER A 115 2.62 -5.37 7.77
CA SER A 115 3.29 -4.23 8.41
C SER A 115 2.26 -3.32 9.04
N TYR A 116 2.53 -2.80 10.23
CA TYR A 116 1.66 -1.82 10.88
C TYR A 116 2.49 -0.92 11.79
N ASP A 117 1.92 0.21 12.15
CA ASP A 117 2.43 1.13 13.16
C ASP A 117 1.29 1.92 13.79
N ASP A 118 1.64 2.93 14.57
CA ASP A 118 0.68 3.78 15.28
C ASP A 118 0.02 4.84 14.38
N THR A 119 0.22 4.76 13.05
CA THR A 119 -0.48 5.64 12.10
C THR A 119 -1.99 5.45 12.27
N PRO A 120 -2.76 6.52 12.53
CA PRO A 120 -4.19 6.40 12.78
C PRO A 120 -4.91 5.68 11.64
N THR A 121 -5.65 4.61 11.95
CA THR A 121 -6.56 3.97 11.00
C THR A 121 -7.68 4.95 10.69
N ARG A 122 -7.53 5.70 9.59
CA ARG A 122 -8.46 6.74 9.15
C ARG A 122 -8.69 6.63 7.64
N LYS A 123 -9.60 7.48 7.16
CA LYS A 123 -9.78 7.74 5.73
C LYS A 123 -8.44 8.12 5.11
N GLY A 124 -8.06 7.47 4.01
CA GLY A 124 -6.77 7.73 3.36
C GLY A 124 -6.58 9.19 2.94
N SER A 125 -7.67 9.88 2.58
CA SER A 125 -7.66 11.31 2.26
C SER A 125 -7.24 12.20 3.44
N VAL A 126 -7.65 11.84 4.67
CA VAL A 126 -7.31 12.58 5.89
C VAL A 126 -5.84 12.42 6.23
N ILE A 127 -5.30 11.19 6.16
CA ILE A 127 -3.87 10.95 6.41
C ILE A 127 -3.01 11.72 5.41
N ARG A 128 -3.34 11.66 4.12
CA ARG A 128 -2.59 12.40 3.09
C ARG A 128 -2.70 13.91 3.28
N HIS A 129 -3.87 14.41 3.66
CA HIS A 129 -4.01 15.82 4.01
C HIS A 129 -3.16 16.20 5.23
N GLN A 130 -3.13 15.39 6.28
CA GLN A 130 -2.28 15.65 7.46
C GLN A 130 -0.79 15.67 7.09
N LEU A 131 -0.32 14.68 6.32
CA LEU A 131 1.07 14.63 5.83
C LEU A 131 1.42 15.86 4.99
N LEU A 132 0.55 16.25 4.05
CA LEU A 132 0.82 17.39 3.17
C LEU A 132 0.67 18.74 3.89
N SER A 133 -0.29 18.89 4.80
CA SER A 133 -0.51 20.13 5.56
C SER A 133 0.54 20.36 6.65
N ALA A 134 1.13 19.28 7.19
CA ALA A 134 2.30 19.38 8.07
C ALA A 134 3.52 19.96 7.33
N ALA A 135 3.71 19.60 6.06
CA ALA A 135 4.77 20.15 5.21
C ALA A 135 4.43 21.54 4.65
N ASP A 136 3.15 21.78 4.32
CA ASP A 136 2.67 23.04 3.76
C ASP A 136 1.23 23.37 4.23
N PRO A 137 1.07 24.29 5.19
CA PRO A 137 -0.24 24.68 5.74
C PRO A 137 -1.20 25.30 4.71
N ALA A 138 -0.72 25.68 3.51
CA ALA A 138 -1.59 26.17 2.45
C ALA A 138 -2.42 25.06 1.79
N VAL A 139 -2.05 23.79 1.97
CA VAL A 139 -2.80 22.65 1.46
C VAL A 139 -4.08 22.48 2.28
N ARG A 140 -5.22 22.45 1.60
CA ARG A 140 -6.55 22.28 2.19
C ARG A 140 -7.21 21.06 1.61
N LEU A 141 -7.96 20.34 2.44
CA LEU A 141 -8.79 19.23 1.97
C LEU A 141 -9.90 19.77 1.05
N GLY A 142 -9.98 19.21 -0.15
CA GLY A 142 -10.94 19.56 -1.18
C GLY A 142 -12.23 18.76 -1.09
N SER A 143 -12.89 18.62 -2.24
CA SER A 143 -14.16 17.92 -2.33
C SER A 143 -13.97 16.45 -2.71
N HIS A 144 -14.88 15.60 -2.23
CA HIS A 144 -15.00 14.24 -2.73
C HIS A 144 -15.45 14.27 -4.19
N ILE A 145 -14.73 13.57 -5.06
CA ILE A 145 -15.10 13.40 -6.46
C ILE A 145 -15.90 12.11 -6.58
N PRO A 146 -17.21 12.18 -6.93
CA PRO A 146 -18.03 10.99 -7.06
C PRO A 146 -17.50 10.00 -8.09
N TYR A 147 -17.64 8.71 -7.78
CA TYR A 147 -17.21 7.60 -8.65
C TYR A 147 -17.67 7.75 -10.11
N TRP A 148 -18.95 8.14 -10.33
CA TRP A 148 -19.50 8.28 -11.68
C TRP A 148 -18.79 9.33 -12.53
N LYS A 149 -18.27 10.41 -11.92
CA LYS A 149 -17.49 11.44 -12.64
C LYS A 149 -16.17 10.86 -13.14
N MET A 150 -15.46 10.12 -12.28
CA MET A 150 -14.22 9.47 -12.66
C MET A 150 -14.44 8.37 -13.67
N TRP A 151 -15.48 7.56 -13.49
CA TRP A 151 -15.89 6.54 -14.46
C TRP A 151 -16.13 7.15 -15.85
N LEU A 152 -16.88 8.26 -15.93
CA LEU A 152 -17.15 8.97 -17.18
C LEU A 152 -15.85 9.50 -17.83
N MET A 153 -14.95 10.09 -17.03
CA MET A 153 -13.65 10.57 -17.52
C MET A 153 -12.78 9.42 -18.07
N ILE A 154 -12.80 8.26 -17.42
CA ILE A 154 -12.08 7.07 -17.89
C ILE A 154 -12.66 6.58 -19.23
N GLN A 155 -13.99 6.56 -19.39
CA GLN A 155 -14.61 6.19 -20.67
C GLN A 155 -14.28 7.18 -21.78
N LEU A 156 -14.36 8.49 -21.50
CA LEU A 156 -14.01 9.53 -22.47
C LEU A 156 -12.54 9.42 -22.90
N TYR A 157 -11.63 9.24 -21.94
CA TYR A 157 -10.21 9.06 -22.22
C TYR A 157 -9.95 7.80 -23.06
N ARG A 158 -10.70 6.70 -22.84
CA ARG A 158 -10.61 5.50 -23.68
C ARG A 158 -11.01 5.78 -25.13
N VAL A 159 -12.09 6.52 -25.35
CA VAL A 159 -12.53 6.91 -26.70
C VAL A 159 -11.46 7.77 -27.38
N ILE A 160 -10.96 8.81 -26.69
CA ILE A 160 -9.88 9.67 -27.19
C ILE A 160 -8.65 8.86 -27.53
N LYS A 161 -8.26 7.93 -26.65
CA LYS A 161 -7.10 7.06 -26.88
C LYS A 161 -7.29 6.22 -28.14
N ILE A 162 -8.46 5.62 -28.37
CA ILE A 162 -8.72 4.82 -29.59
C ILE A 162 -8.59 5.68 -30.85
N VAL A 163 -9.18 6.88 -30.83
CA VAL A 163 -9.16 7.80 -31.98
C VAL A 163 -7.75 8.33 -32.28
N LEU A 164 -6.98 8.66 -31.24
CA LEU A 164 -5.66 9.26 -31.37
C LEU A 164 -4.51 8.24 -31.43
N TYR A 165 -4.74 6.97 -31.04
CA TYR A 165 -3.73 5.91 -31.06
C TYR A 165 -2.88 5.82 -32.34
N PRO A 166 -3.45 5.95 -33.57
CA PRO A 166 -2.65 5.89 -34.79
C PRO A 166 -1.68 7.06 -34.97
N PHE A 167 -1.93 8.20 -34.32
CA PHE A 167 -1.15 9.43 -34.50
C PHE A 167 -0.31 9.79 -33.27
N TRP A 168 -0.76 9.37 -32.09
CA TRP A 168 -0.13 9.72 -30.82
C TRP A 168 -0.36 8.62 -29.78
N LYS A 169 0.67 8.34 -28.99
CA LYS A 169 0.59 7.41 -27.85
C LYS A 169 0.38 8.22 -26.57
N PRO A 170 -0.88 8.53 -26.18
CA PRO A 170 -1.12 9.30 -24.97
C PRO A 170 -0.61 8.54 -23.73
N ARG A 171 -0.09 9.28 -22.75
CA ARG A 171 0.35 8.72 -21.47
C ARG A 171 -0.82 8.04 -20.76
N PRO A 172 -0.60 6.90 -20.09
CA PRO A 172 -1.66 6.18 -19.39
C PRO A 172 -2.35 7.08 -18.36
N PHE A 173 -3.68 7.15 -18.45
CA PHE A 173 -4.54 7.75 -17.44
C PHE A 173 -5.02 6.68 -16.44
N LEU A 174 -5.74 7.11 -15.41
CA LEU A 174 -6.48 6.23 -14.50
C LEU A 174 -7.32 5.23 -15.31
N ASN A 175 -7.29 3.96 -14.91
CA ASN A 175 -8.13 2.91 -15.49
C ASN A 175 -9.14 2.39 -14.45
N LEU A 176 -10.16 1.65 -14.91
CA LEU A 176 -11.21 1.14 -14.02
C LEU A 176 -10.66 0.26 -12.88
N PRO A 177 -9.75 -0.70 -13.11
CA PRO A 177 -9.19 -1.50 -12.02
C PRO A 177 -8.48 -0.67 -10.94
N ILE A 178 -7.72 0.37 -11.33
CA ILE A 178 -7.08 1.26 -10.35
C ILE A 178 -8.14 2.05 -9.58
N LEU A 179 -9.18 2.56 -10.27
CA LEU A 179 -10.29 3.25 -9.59
C LEU A 179 -10.98 2.34 -8.58
N ASN A 180 -11.27 1.08 -8.94
CA ASN A 180 -11.85 0.08 -8.02
C ASN A 180 -10.97 -0.10 -6.78
N VAL A 181 -9.65 -0.22 -6.94
CA VAL A 181 -8.71 -0.36 -5.82
C VAL A 181 -8.65 0.89 -4.93
N ILE A 182 -8.85 2.08 -5.49
CA ILE A 182 -8.90 3.33 -4.71
C ILE A 182 -10.15 3.38 -3.84
N VAL A 183 -11.31 2.99 -4.38
CA VAL A 183 -12.61 3.06 -3.68
C VAL A 183 -12.92 1.85 -2.80
N THR A 184 -12.02 0.86 -2.76
CA THR A 184 -12.19 -0.35 -1.94
C THR A 184 -11.48 -0.18 -0.60
N THR A 185 -12.19 -0.51 0.48
CA THR A 185 -11.65 -0.57 1.84
C THR A 185 -10.63 -1.68 1.98
N PHE A 186 -9.43 -1.34 2.46
CA PHE A 186 -8.37 -2.29 2.76
C PHE A 186 -7.83 -2.01 4.16
N SER A 187 -8.57 -2.47 5.18
CA SER A 187 -8.17 -2.37 6.58
C SER A 187 -7.88 -3.73 7.23
N TYR A 188 -6.88 -3.73 8.10
CA TYR A 188 -6.50 -4.87 8.93
C TYR A 188 -6.03 -4.44 10.31
N GLU A 189 -6.20 -5.36 11.26
CA GLU A 189 -5.73 -5.24 12.63
C GLU A 189 -5.07 -6.56 13.00
N THR A 190 -3.84 -6.47 13.50
CA THR A 190 -3.05 -7.65 13.86
C THR A 190 -1.99 -7.30 14.88
N ASP A 191 -1.71 -8.26 15.76
CA ASP A 191 -0.65 -8.22 16.76
C ASP A 191 0.40 -9.32 16.50
N LYS A 192 0.29 -10.04 15.36
CA LYS A 192 1.04 -11.26 15.10
C LYS A 192 2.56 -11.04 15.15
N ALA A 193 3.04 -9.94 14.55
CA ALA A 193 4.44 -9.55 14.58
C ALA A 193 4.95 -9.26 16.02
N ALA A 194 4.14 -8.58 16.83
CA ALA A 194 4.47 -8.30 18.23
C ALA A 194 4.57 -9.59 19.04
N ARG A 195 3.63 -10.52 18.86
CA ARG A 195 3.64 -11.83 19.53
C ARG A 195 4.80 -12.71 19.10
N HIS A 196 5.11 -12.76 17.80
CA HIS A 196 6.11 -13.70 17.27
C HIS A 196 7.55 -13.23 17.49
N PHE A 197 7.82 -11.94 17.28
CA PHE A 197 9.19 -11.42 17.30
C PHE A 197 9.35 -10.08 18.04
N GLY A 198 8.38 -9.72 18.87
CA GLY A 198 8.47 -8.53 19.73
C GLY A 198 8.45 -7.22 18.96
N TYR A 199 7.85 -7.20 17.76
CA TYR A 199 7.74 -5.99 16.96
C TYR A 199 7.06 -4.86 17.74
N LYS A 200 7.71 -3.69 17.72
CA LYS A 200 7.15 -2.40 18.07
C LYS A 200 7.63 -1.39 17.02
N PRO A 201 6.78 -0.44 16.59
CA PRO A 201 7.20 0.65 15.72
C PRO A 201 8.43 1.35 16.30
N LEU A 202 9.37 1.71 15.42
CA LEU A 202 10.57 2.45 15.83
C LEU A 202 10.29 3.95 15.90
N PHE A 203 9.42 4.43 15.01
CA PHE A 203 8.97 5.82 14.93
C PHE A 203 7.49 5.89 15.29
N THR A 204 7.14 6.82 16.16
CA THR A 204 5.75 7.20 16.44
C THR A 204 5.14 7.93 15.24
N TRP A 205 3.81 8.09 15.24
CA TRP A 205 3.12 8.86 14.20
C TRP A 205 3.60 10.32 14.16
N GLU A 206 3.93 10.92 15.31
CA GLU A 206 4.42 12.29 15.41
C GLU A 206 5.85 12.46 14.88
N GLU A 207 6.65 11.41 14.91
CA GLU A 207 8.02 11.39 14.38
C GLU A 207 8.08 11.04 12.88
N SER A 208 7.00 10.51 12.32
CA SER A 208 6.91 10.01 10.94
C SER A 208 6.66 11.08 9.88
#